data_AF-A0A7X0AM56-F1
#
_entry.id   AF-A0A7X0AM56-F1
#
_cell.length_a   1.000
_cell.length_b   1.000
_cell.length_c   1.000
_cell.angle_alpha   90.00
_cell.angle_beta   90.00
_cell.angle_gamma   90.00
#
_symmetry.space_group_name_H-M   'P 1'
#
loop_
_entity.id
_entity.type
_entity.pdbx_description
1 polymer ?
#
loop_
_entity_poly.entity_id
_entity_poly.type
_entity_poly.pdbx_seq_one_letter_code
_entity_poly.pdbx_strand_id
1 'polypeptide(L)'
;MFKHISLSLSLCLLAMGLNSLLVTPSDAQQQPQQSAQNVTNGSTTLIEQGSYVNREGYSVHKPAHTVSGAVPAGASAQCRDGSYSFSMNHRGTCSHHGGVARWL
;
A
#
# COMPACT_ATOMS: atom_id res chain seq x y z
N MET A 1 54.47 13.61 -27.29
CA MET A 1 54.35 13.89 -28.74
C MET A 1 53.19 13.08 -29.32
N PHE A 2 51.98 13.64 -29.35
CA PHE A 2 50.85 13.21 -30.20
C PHE A 2 50.01 14.50 -30.42
N LYS A 3 50.41 15.34 -31.39
CA LYS A 3 49.77 15.51 -32.72
C LYS A 3 48.23 15.62 -32.63
N HIS A 4 47.70 16.85 -32.60
CA HIS A 4 47.00 17.54 -33.72
C HIS A 4 45.52 17.07 -33.88
N ILE A 5 44.53 17.90 -33.53
CA ILE A 5 43.90 19.00 -34.34
C ILE A 5 42.73 18.48 -35.20
N SER A 6 41.70 19.33 -35.31
CA SER A 6 40.53 19.34 -36.21
C SER A 6 39.23 18.98 -35.48
N LEU A 7 38.44 19.94 -34.95
CA LEU A 7 37.61 20.91 -35.68
C LEU A 7 36.87 20.24 -36.84
N SER A 8 35.65 19.77 -36.58
CA SER A 8 34.67 19.40 -37.61
C SER A 8 33.30 19.86 -37.15
N LEU A 9 33.08 21.15 -37.36
CA LEU A 9 31.76 21.76 -37.48
C LEU A 9 31.01 21.01 -38.59
N SER A 10 29.96 20.27 -38.25
CA SER A 10 28.98 19.84 -39.26
C SER A 10 27.59 19.78 -38.64
N LEU A 11 26.99 20.97 -38.58
CA LEU A 11 25.56 21.17 -38.50
C LEU A 11 24.95 20.71 -39.83
N CYS A 12 24.14 19.65 -39.84
CA CYS A 12 23.13 19.43 -40.87
C CYS A 12 21.98 18.57 -40.32
N LEU A 13 20.90 19.28 -40.03
CA LEU A 13 19.47 18.91 -40.14
C LEU A 13 19.17 17.50 -40.67
N LEU A 14 18.30 16.78 -39.95
CA LEU A 14 16.96 16.42 -40.45
C LEU A 14 16.16 15.75 -39.33
N ALA A 15 15.18 16.50 -38.82
CA ALA A 15 14.15 16.00 -37.94
C ALA A 15 13.15 15.16 -38.74
N MET A 16 13.23 13.84 -38.64
CA MET A 16 12.12 12.92 -38.92
C MET A 16 12.27 11.70 -38.01
N GLY A 17 11.57 11.71 -36.88
CA GLY A 17 11.48 10.60 -35.94
C GLY A 17 10.02 10.35 -35.59
N LEU A 18 9.46 9.28 -36.14
CA LEU A 18 8.11 8.80 -35.95
C LEU A 18 7.76 8.67 -34.46
N ASN A 19 6.54 9.09 -34.10
CA ASN A 19 5.88 8.71 -32.86
C ASN A 19 5.91 7.19 -32.68
N SER A 20 6.50 6.71 -31.58
CA SER A 20 6.17 5.41 -31.01
C SER A 20 6.12 5.57 -29.50
N LEU A 21 4.87 5.62 -29.03
CA LEU A 21 4.44 5.61 -27.65
C LEU A 21 4.88 4.29 -27.00
N LEU A 22 6.03 4.27 -26.32
CA LEU A 22 6.41 3.14 -25.48
C LEU A 22 5.67 3.30 -24.15
N VAL A 23 4.48 2.72 -24.14
CA VAL A 23 3.70 2.32 -22.97
C VAL A 23 4.63 1.72 -21.90
N THR A 24 4.70 2.33 -20.73
CA THR A 24 4.95 1.61 -19.48
C THR A 24 3.58 1.28 -18.89
N PRO A 25 3.32 0.03 -18.50
CA PRO A 25 3.67 -0.40 -17.15
C PRO A 25 4.18 -1.86 -17.08
N SER A 26 5.27 -2.09 -16.34
CA SER A 26 5.60 -3.43 -15.87
C SER A 26 4.62 -3.80 -14.78
N ASP A 27 3.71 -4.66 -15.17
CA ASP A 27 2.73 -5.36 -14.40
C ASP A 27 3.40 -6.21 -13.30
N ALA A 28 3.24 -5.78 -12.06
CA ALA A 28 3.37 -6.61 -10.87
C ALA A 28 2.00 -6.68 -10.19
N GLN A 29 1.03 -7.29 -10.87
CA GLN A 29 -0.06 -8.02 -10.22
C GLN A 29 0.58 -9.16 -9.38
N GLN A 30 0.27 -9.39 -8.09
CA GLN A 30 -1.01 -9.38 -7.40
C GLN A 30 -0.84 -9.15 -5.88
N GLN A 31 -1.73 -8.34 -5.28
CA GLN A 31 -2.55 -8.77 -4.14
C GLN A 31 -3.81 -7.89 -4.06
N PRO A 32 -4.98 -8.42 -3.65
CA PRO A 32 -6.29 -7.90 -4.03
C PRO A 32 -6.56 -6.54 -3.41
N GLN A 33 -6.72 -5.54 -4.27
CA GLN A 33 -7.33 -4.27 -3.89
C GLN A 33 -8.81 -4.50 -3.67
N GLN A 34 -9.18 -4.87 -2.45
CA GLN A 34 -10.53 -4.59 -1.96
C GLN A 34 -10.65 -3.07 -1.84
N SER A 35 -11.10 -2.50 -2.94
CA SER A 35 -12.17 -1.52 -3.05
C SER A 35 -12.35 -0.58 -1.87
N ALA A 36 -12.35 0.72 -2.19
CA ALA A 36 -13.03 1.74 -1.41
C ALA A 36 -14.38 1.21 -0.87
N GLN A 37 -14.46 1.01 0.44
CA GLN A 37 -15.73 0.73 1.13
C GLN A 37 -16.01 1.86 2.10
N ASN A 38 -16.36 3.00 1.51
CA ASN A 38 -17.41 3.82 2.09
C ASN A 38 -18.75 3.17 1.70
N VAL A 39 -19.17 2.14 2.43
CA VAL A 39 -20.54 1.60 2.36
C VAL A 39 -21.07 1.39 3.78
N THR A 40 -21.89 2.36 4.16
CA THR A 40 -22.93 2.39 5.19
C THR A 40 -23.60 1.04 5.42
N ASN A 41 -23.45 0.48 6.63
CA ASN A 41 -24.46 -0.23 7.41
C ASN A 41 -23.91 -0.40 8.82
N GLY A 42 -24.59 0.19 9.81
CA GLY A 42 -24.05 0.63 11.11
C GLY A 42 -23.50 -0.41 12.10
N SER A 43 -23.14 -1.62 11.65
CA SER A 43 -22.52 -2.63 12.52
C SER A 43 -20.99 -2.63 12.45
N THR A 44 -20.37 -2.43 11.28
CA THR A 44 -18.91 -2.57 11.11
C THR A 44 -18.19 -1.27 10.77
N THR A 45 -18.80 -0.12 11.09
CA THR A 45 -18.14 1.18 10.92
C THR A 45 -16.91 1.24 11.82
N LEU A 46 -15.72 1.33 11.21
CA LEU A 46 -14.46 1.55 11.93
C LEU A 46 -14.39 3.01 12.39
N ILE A 47 -14.03 3.22 13.66
CA ILE A 47 -13.93 4.56 14.26
C ILE A 47 -12.62 5.21 13.82
N GLU A 48 -11.49 4.58 14.13
CA GLU A 48 -10.17 5.02 13.70
C GLU A 48 -9.99 4.78 12.20
N GLN A 49 -9.35 5.74 11.54
CA GLN A 49 -9.07 5.68 10.12
C GLN A 49 -7.57 5.52 9.87
N GLY A 50 -7.24 4.97 8.70
CA GLY A 50 -5.89 4.97 8.15
C GLY A 50 -5.20 3.62 8.21
N SER A 51 -4.09 3.55 7.48
CA SER A 51 -3.37 2.31 7.21
C SER A 51 -1.86 2.48 7.39
N TYR A 52 -1.15 1.37 7.45
CA TYR A 52 0.31 1.30 7.37
C TYR A 52 0.72 0.26 6.34
N VAL A 53 1.92 0.39 5.77
CA VAL A 53 2.49 -0.64 4.90
C VAL A 53 3.32 -1.59 5.76
N ASN A 54 3.01 -2.88 5.75
CA ASN A 54 3.80 -3.87 6.48
C ASN A 54 5.09 -4.21 5.71
N ARG A 55 5.93 -5.09 6.28
CA ARG A 55 7.22 -5.45 5.67
C ARG A 55 7.05 -6.17 4.34
N GLU A 56 5.95 -6.88 4.18
CA GLU A 56 5.54 -7.59 2.98
C GLU A 56 4.98 -6.65 1.88
N GLY A 57 4.82 -5.36 2.17
CA GLY A 57 4.35 -4.35 1.20
C GLY A 57 2.83 -4.20 1.14
N TYR A 58 2.08 -4.85 2.02
CA TYR A 58 0.62 -4.73 2.07
C TYR A 58 0.19 -3.49 2.84
N SER A 59 -0.80 -2.77 2.31
CA SER A 59 -1.51 -1.71 3.04
C SER A 59 -2.51 -2.34 4.03
N VAL A 60 -2.23 -2.19 5.31
CA VAL A 60 -2.97 -2.79 6.42
C VAL A 60 -3.67 -1.70 7.21
N HIS A 61 -4.95 -1.87 7.48
CA HIS A 61 -5.66 -0.94 8.35
C HIS A 61 -5.04 -0.95 9.75
N LYS A 62 -4.88 0.22 10.36
CA LYS A 62 -4.45 0.34 11.75
C LYS A 62 -5.48 -0.30 12.68
N PRO A 63 -5.11 -0.74 13.89
CA PRO A 63 -6.10 -1.21 14.85
C PRO A 63 -7.22 -0.18 15.05
N ALA A 64 -8.48 -0.64 15.02
CA ALA A 64 -9.64 0.24 15.08
C ALA A 64 -10.80 -0.41 15.85
N HIS A 65 -11.54 0.39 16.59
CA HIS A 65 -12.79 0.03 17.22
C HIS A 65 -13.93 0.06 16.20
N THR A 66 -14.98 -0.71 16.47
CA THR A 66 -16.24 -0.63 15.73
C THR A 66 -17.31 0.06 16.57
N VAL A 67 -18.19 0.81 15.91
CA VAL A 67 -19.30 1.52 16.60
C VAL A 67 -20.22 0.54 17.34
N SER A 68 -20.47 -0.65 16.78
CA SER A 68 -21.35 -1.64 17.41
C SER A 68 -20.62 -2.65 18.31
N GLY A 69 -19.29 -2.62 18.36
CA GLY A 69 -18.48 -3.66 18.99
C GLY A 69 -18.42 -4.98 18.19
N ALA A 70 -19.17 -5.12 17.09
CA ALA A 70 -19.09 -6.29 16.21
C ALA A 70 -17.70 -6.43 15.58
N VAL A 71 -17.31 -7.67 15.27
CA VAL A 71 -16.04 -7.97 14.61
C VAL A 71 -16.11 -7.46 13.16
N PRO A 72 -15.23 -6.54 12.74
CA PRO A 72 -15.20 -6.08 11.36
C PRO A 72 -14.58 -7.14 10.45
N ALA A 73 -15.01 -7.15 9.19
CA ALA A 73 -14.44 -8.06 8.19
C ALA A 73 -12.94 -7.84 8.03
N GLY A 74 -12.17 -8.93 7.93
CA GLY A 74 -10.71 -8.89 7.76
C GLY A 74 -9.93 -8.61 9.04
N ALA A 75 -10.58 -8.43 10.19
CA ALA A 75 -9.87 -8.41 11.47
C ALA A 75 -9.28 -9.81 11.77
N SER A 76 -8.02 -9.80 12.18
CA SER A 76 -7.22 -10.99 12.54
C SER A 76 -7.17 -11.22 14.05
N ALA A 77 -7.38 -10.17 14.85
CA ALA A 77 -7.32 -10.22 16.30
C ALA A 77 -8.20 -9.14 16.94
N GLN A 78 -8.64 -9.40 18.17
CA GLN A 78 -9.13 -8.37 19.08
C GLN A 78 -8.05 -8.07 20.12
N CYS A 79 -7.71 -6.79 20.27
CA CYS A 79 -6.77 -6.28 21.25
C CYS A 79 -7.44 -6.09 22.63
N ARG A 80 -6.65 -5.98 23.70
CA ARG A 80 -7.17 -5.82 25.07
C ARG A 80 -7.85 -4.49 25.34
N ASP A 81 -7.52 -3.45 24.57
CA ASP A 81 -8.21 -2.16 24.65
C ASP A 81 -9.57 -2.15 23.94
N GLY A 82 -9.95 -3.24 23.25
CA GLY A 82 -11.20 -3.38 22.51
C GLY A 82 -11.10 -3.11 21.02
N SER A 83 -9.94 -2.64 20.54
CA SER A 83 -9.71 -2.43 19.10
C SER A 83 -9.51 -3.76 18.36
N TYR A 84 -9.79 -3.76 17.06
CA TYR A 84 -9.60 -4.88 16.16
C TYR A 84 -8.37 -4.67 15.29
N SER A 85 -7.45 -5.63 15.28
CA SER A 85 -6.22 -5.59 14.47
C SER A 85 -6.40 -6.28 13.14
N PHE A 86 -5.80 -5.72 12.09
CA PHE A 86 -5.81 -6.26 10.72
C PHE A 86 -4.43 -6.80 10.31
N SER A 87 -3.50 -6.96 11.26
CA SER A 87 -2.15 -7.43 10.96
C SER A 87 -2.15 -8.90 10.49
N MET A 88 -1.44 -9.20 9.40
CA MET A 88 -1.28 -10.57 8.92
C MET A 88 -0.24 -11.38 9.70
N ASN A 89 0.55 -10.73 10.56
CA ASN A 89 1.64 -11.37 11.29
C ASN A 89 1.32 -11.33 12.79
N HIS A 90 1.58 -12.42 13.51
CA HIS A 90 1.32 -12.46 14.97
C HIS A 90 2.34 -11.71 15.82
N ARG A 91 3.52 -11.42 15.27
CA ARG A 91 4.61 -10.78 16.02
C ARG A 91 4.28 -9.30 16.22
N GLY A 92 4.12 -8.89 17.47
CA GLY A 92 3.86 -7.50 17.84
C GLY A 92 2.41 -7.05 17.63
N THR A 93 1.50 -7.94 17.23
CA THR A 93 0.07 -7.63 17.15
C THR A 93 -0.44 -7.12 18.49
N CYS A 94 -1.16 -6.00 18.46
CA CYS A 94 -1.70 -5.35 19.65
C CYS A 94 -0.66 -4.94 20.70
N SER A 95 0.65 -4.86 20.40
CA SER A 95 1.67 -4.52 21.40
C SER A 95 1.44 -3.15 22.05
N HIS A 96 0.98 -2.17 21.28
CA HIS A 96 0.59 -0.84 21.75
C HIS A 96 -0.81 -0.78 22.37
N HIS A 97 -1.56 -1.87 22.27
CA HIS A 97 -2.98 -2.00 22.63
C HIS A 97 -3.18 -3.03 23.77
N GLY A 98 -2.15 -3.21 24.60
CA GLY A 98 -2.17 -4.11 25.77
C GLY A 98 -2.01 -5.61 25.45
N GLY A 99 -1.69 -5.95 24.20
CA GLY A 99 -1.57 -7.32 23.72
C GLY A 99 -2.89 -7.87 23.16
N VAL A 100 -2.82 -9.08 22.62
CA VAL A 100 -3.98 -9.76 22.02
C VAL A 100 -4.88 -10.30 23.12
N ALA A 101 -6.17 -10.01 23.04
CA ALA A 101 -7.19 -10.64 23.87
C ALA A 101 -7.64 -11.98 23.26
N ARG A 102 -7.90 -12.00 21.94
CA ARG A 102 -8.19 -13.21 21.18
C ARG A 102 -7.82 -13.06 19.70
N TRP A 103 -7.43 -14.17 19.08
CA TRP A 103 -7.31 -14.30 17.62
C TRP A 103 -8.68 -14.58 16.99
N LEU A 104 -8.86 -14.21 15.72
CA LEU A 104 -10.12 -14.27 14.98
C LEU A 104 -10.03 -15.23 13.79
#